data_AF-A0AAI8BUA8-F1
#
_entry.id   AF-A0AAI8BUA8-F1
#
_cell.length_a   1.000
_cell.length_b   1.000
_cell.length_c   1.000
_cell.angle_alpha   90.00
_cell.angle_beta   90.00
_cell.angle_gamma   90.00
#
_symmetry.space_group_name_H-M   'P 1'
#
loop_
_entity.id
_entity.type
_entity.pdbx_description
1 polymer ?
#
loop_
_entity_poly.entity_id
_entity_poly.type
_entity_poly.pdbx_seq_one_letter_code
_entity_poly.pdbx_strand_id
1 'polypeptide(L)'
;MNTDEKLELLKSLLLTDEREYAQSISVKISKLEETLRERAKLSEKVSPIIQDELLEFTERIPQELGPIITETLKTQIAESKDQVVEALYPIMGQMIKKYIAQEIKILSERIEQTTQDVFSVQTIKRKIKSMFTGVKEEELIISDLAEAELEQVFIIEKGSGILLGSYQIKETLDEDMISGMLTAIKAFVEDAFKTSTRNLQSIEYDLYEIHLHSFHQYYIASAISGTFTENLQNKLEDHNLKVSQNINKNKLISKREELQQFLIKQYSQFELGN
;
A
#
# COMPACT_ATOMS: atom_id res chain seq x y z
N MET A 1 -0.95 -104.83 -4.40
CA MET A 1 -0.36 -103.69 -5.10
C MET A 1 0.67 -104.19 -6.08
N ASN A 2 0.53 -103.85 -7.36
CA ASN A 2 1.47 -104.19 -8.43
C ASN A 2 2.77 -103.37 -8.28
N THR A 3 3.90 -103.84 -8.82
CA THR A 3 5.21 -103.17 -8.75
C THR A 3 5.15 -101.76 -9.36
N ASP A 4 4.34 -101.58 -10.39
CA ASP A 4 4.08 -100.29 -11.04
C ASP A 4 3.37 -99.29 -10.11
N GLU A 5 2.46 -99.76 -9.26
CA GLU A 5 1.76 -98.91 -8.29
C GLU A 5 2.70 -98.43 -7.18
N LYS A 6 3.69 -99.25 -6.79
CA LYS A 6 4.72 -98.86 -5.81
C LYS A 6 5.70 -97.85 -6.39
N LEU A 7 6.04 -97.99 -7.67
CA LEU A 7 6.92 -97.06 -8.39
C LEU A 7 6.25 -95.69 -8.55
N GLU A 8 4.96 -95.67 -8.91
CA GLU A 8 4.18 -94.42 -9.01
C GLU A 8 4.01 -93.75 -7.63
N LEU A 9 3.81 -94.53 -6.56
CA LEU A 9 3.75 -93.99 -5.19
C LEU A 9 5.09 -93.42 -4.72
N LEU A 10 6.21 -94.06 -5.06
CA LEU A 10 7.54 -93.55 -4.74
C LEU A 10 7.87 -92.28 -5.53
N LYS A 11 7.47 -92.24 -6.81
CA LYS A 11 7.64 -91.08 -7.68
C LYS A 11 6.78 -89.91 -7.24
N SER A 12 5.57 -90.15 -6.74
CA SER A 12 4.75 -89.08 -6.17
C SER A 12 5.36 -88.54 -4.88
N LEU A 13 5.79 -89.42 -3.96
CA LEU A 13 6.42 -89.02 -2.69
C LEU A 13 7.73 -88.24 -2.89
N LEU A 14 8.61 -88.69 -3.80
CA LEU A 14 9.90 -88.02 -4.05
C LEU A 14 9.77 -86.68 -4.78
N LEU A 15 8.72 -86.50 -5.60
CA LEU A 15 8.52 -85.29 -6.42
C LEU A 15 7.49 -84.32 -5.82
N THR A 16 6.94 -84.60 -4.64
CA THR A 16 5.92 -83.74 -4.02
C THR A 16 6.50 -82.35 -3.74
N ASP A 17 7.66 -82.27 -3.08
CA ASP A 17 8.31 -81.00 -2.73
C ASP A 17 8.68 -80.16 -3.96
N GLU A 18 9.19 -80.80 -5.02
CA GLU A 18 9.53 -80.12 -6.28
C GLU A 18 8.27 -79.61 -7.01
N ARG A 19 7.18 -80.38 -7.01
CA ARG A 19 5.90 -79.97 -7.60
C ARG A 19 5.28 -78.82 -6.82
N GLU A 20 5.33 -78.88 -5.49
CA GLU A 20 4.87 -77.79 -4.62
C GLU A 20 5.69 -76.52 -4.85
N TYR A 21 7.02 -76.64 -4.95
CA TYR A 21 7.90 -75.52 -5.25
C TYR A 21 7.62 -74.91 -6.62
N ALA A 22 7.53 -75.73 -7.68
CA ALA A 22 7.21 -75.28 -9.03
C ALA A 22 5.83 -74.61 -9.11
N GLN A 23 4.83 -75.18 -8.43
CA GLN A 23 3.50 -74.59 -8.32
C GLN A 23 3.53 -73.24 -7.59
N SER A 24 4.34 -73.11 -6.53
CA SER A 24 4.51 -71.84 -5.81
C SER A 24 5.11 -70.74 -6.70
N ILE A 25 6.06 -71.09 -7.58
CA ILE A 25 6.64 -70.14 -8.55
C ILE A 25 5.60 -69.77 -9.59
N SER A 26 4.88 -70.75 -10.15
CA SER A 26 3.83 -70.50 -11.14
C SER A 26 2.76 -69.54 -10.59
N VAL A 27 2.31 -69.74 -9.34
CA VAL A 27 1.37 -68.84 -8.67
C VAL A 27 1.95 -67.43 -8.50
N LYS A 28 3.22 -67.31 -8.09
CA LYS A 28 3.89 -66.00 -7.96
C LYS A 28 4.00 -65.27 -9.30
N ILE A 29 4.33 -65.99 -10.38
CA ILE A 29 4.42 -65.43 -11.74
C ILE A 29 3.03 -64.97 -12.21
N SER A 30 2.00 -65.79 -12.07
CA SER A 30 0.64 -65.40 -12.46
C SER A 30 0.15 -64.16 -11.71
N LYS A 31 0.44 -64.06 -10.40
CA LYS A 31 0.10 -62.88 -9.60
C LYS A 31 0.86 -61.62 -10.05
N LEU A 32 2.12 -61.77 -10.45
CA LEU A 32 2.91 -60.66 -11.00
C LEU A 32 2.37 -60.22 -12.37
N GLU A 33 2.07 -61.18 -13.26
CA GLU A 33 1.48 -60.89 -14.56
C GLU A 33 0.13 -60.17 -14.45
N GLU A 34 -0.72 -60.61 -13.51
CA GLU A 34 -1.99 -59.96 -13.19
C GLU A 34 -1.78 -58.51 -12.70
N THR A 35 -0.81 -58.30 -11.81
CA THR A 35 -0.45 -56.97 -11.31
C THR A 35 0.05 -56.05 -12.44
N LEU A 36 0.82 -56.57 -13.39
CA LEU A 36 1.35 -55.81 -14.53
C LEU A 36 0.29 -55.51 -15.61
N ARG A 37 -0.64 -56.45 -15.85
CA ARG A 37 -1.71 -56.30 -16.85
C ARG A 37 -2.81 -55.36 -16.39
N GLU A 38 -3.11 -55.37 -15.10
CA GLU A 38 -4.14 -54.51 -14.53
C GLU A 38 -3.56 -53.17 -14.09
N ARG A 39 -3.89 -52.11 -14.84
CA ARG A 39 -3.44 -50.74 -14.56
C ARG A 39 -3.68 -50.31 -13.10
N ALA A 40 -4.80 -50.72 -12.50
CA ALA A 40 -5.12 -50.38 -11.11
C ALA A 40 -4.12 -50.99 -10.11
N LYS A 41 -3.78 -52.28 -10.29
CA LYS A 41 -2.83 -53.00 -9.43
C LYS A 41 -1.40 -52.49 -9.63
N LEU A 42 -1.03 -52.19 -10.87
CA LEU A 42 0.28 -51.57 -11.17
C LEU A 42 0.38 -50.18 -10.55
N SER A 43 -0.67 -49.36 -10.67
CA SER A 43 -0.69 -48.01 -10.10
C SER A 43 -0.51 -48.04 -8.59
N GLU A 44 -1.14 -48.99 -7.87
CA GLU A 44 -0.96 -49.12 -6.42
C GLU A 44 0.53 -49.29 -6.02
N LYS A 45 1.33 -49.95 -6.86
CA LYS A 45 2.76 -50.18 -6.59
C LYS A 45 3.66 -49.04 -7.07
N VAL A 46 3.28 -48.36 -8.15
CA VAL A 46 4.12 -47.33 -8.79
C VAL A 46 3.80 -45.92 -8.25
N SER A 47 2.54 -45.64 -7.92
CA SER A 47 2.12 -44.34 -7.39
C SER A 47 2.94 -43.82 -6.20
N PRO A 48 3.26 -44.62 -5.16
CA PRO A 48 4.10 -44.11 -4.06
C PRO A 48 5.51 -43.71 -4.54
N ILE A 49 6.10 -44.47 -5.47
CA ILE A 49 7.44 -44.18 -6.03
C ILE A 49 7.43 -42.86 -6.79
N ILE A 50 6.40 -42.64 -7.62
CA ILE A 50 6.24 -41.38 -8.36
C ILE A 50 5.96 -40.22 -7.41
N GLN A 51 5.20 -40.45 -6.34
CA GLN A 51 4.88 -39.41 -5.37
C GLN A 51 6.13 -38.97 -4.60
N ASP A 52 6.99 -39.91 -4.20
CA ASP A 52 8.27 -39.62 -3.54
C ASP A 52 9.19 -38.83 -4.48
N GLU A 53 9.31 -39.24 -5.76
CA GLU A 53 10.10 -38.51 -6.77
C GLU A 53 9.57 -37.09 -7.01
N LEU A 54 8.24 -36.90 -7.05
CA LEU A 54 7.63 -35.58 -7.21
C LEU A 54 7.87 -34.67 -6.01
N LEU A 55 7.89 -35.23 -4.79
CA LEU A 55 8.23 -34.47 -3.58
C LEU A 55 9.70 -34.01 -3.63
N GLU A 56 10.62 -34.91 -3.97
CA GLU A 56 12.03 -34.58 -4.12
C GLU A 56 12.28 -33.58 -5.26
N PHE A 57 11.57 -33.74 -6.39
CA PHE A 57 11.63 -32.76 -7.48
C PHE A 57 11.14 -31.38 -7.02
N THR A 58 10.06 -31.32 -6.23
CA THR A 58 9.52 -30.06 -5.72
C THR A 58 10.54 -29.31 -4.85
N GLU A 59 11.34 -30.02 -4.05
CA GLU A 59 12.43 -29.42 -3.28
C GLU A 59 13.57 -28.88 -4.16
N ARG A 60 13.79 -29.49 -5.33
CA ARG A 60 14.82 -29.09 -6.30
C ARG A 60 14.37 -27.98 -7.26
N ILE A 61 13.07 -27.74 -7.43
CA ILE A 61 12.51 -26.71 -8.33
C ILE A 61 13.19 -25.34 -8.17
N PRO A 62 13.38 -24.77 -6.96
CA PRO A 62 14.01 -23.46 -6.82
C PRO A 62 15.43 -23.41 -7.40
N GLN A 63 16.17 -24.52 -7.37
CA GLN A 63 17.55 -24.61 -7.85
C GLN A 63 17.60 -24.94 -9.35
N GLU A 64 16.78 -25.88 -9.81
CA GLU A 64 16.80 -26.35 -11.20
C GLU A 64 16.02 -25.42 -12.16
N LEU A 65 14.84 -24.96 -11.75
CA LEU A 65 13.98 -24.11 -12.56
C LEU A 65 14.10 -22.62 -12.22
N GLY A 66 14.54 -22.26 -11.01
CA GLY A 66 14.69 -20.86 -10.59
C GLY A 66 15.51 -20.00 -11.56
N PRO A 67 16.71 -20.43 -11.98
CA PRO A 67 17.52 -19.68 -12.96
C PRO A 67 16.81 -19.54 -14.32
N ILE A 68 16.14 -20.59 -14.80
CA ILE A 68 15.42 -20.60 -16.08
C ILE A 68 14.22 -19.66 -16.03
N ILE A 69 13.44 -19.70 -14.94
CA ILE A 69 12.30 -18.80 -14.70
C ILE A 69 12.79 -17.36 -14.64
N THR A 70 13.87 -17.10 -13.90
CA THR A 70 14.44 -15.75 -13.75
C THR A 70 14.90 -15.19 -15.09
N GLU A 71 15.62 -15.98 -15.89
CA GLU A 71 16.07 -15.55 -17.21
C GLU A 71 14.88 -15.34 -18.15
N THR A 72 13.89 -16.24 -18.14
CA THR A 72 12.67 -16.10 -18.95
C THR A 72 11.91 -14.84 -18.57
N LEU A 73 11.74 -14.54 -17.29
CA LEU A 73 11.10 -13.30 -16.81
C LEU A 73 11.90 -12.06 -17.24
N LYS A 74 13.22 -12.10 -17.13
CA LYS A 74 14.09 -11.00 -17.57
C LYS A 74 13.96 -10.74 -19.06
N THR A 75 13.94 -11.78 -19.88
CA THR A 75 13.68 -11.67 -21.32
C THR A 75 12.30 -11.10 -21.59
N GLN A 76 11.26 -11.62 -20.93
CA GLN A 76 9.89 -11.13 -21.10
C GLN A 76 9.73 -9.67 -20.70
N ILE A 77 10.36 -9.20 -19.62
CA ILE A 77 10.39 -7.78 -19.24
C ILE A 77 11.09 -6.93 -20.31
N ALA A 78 12.20 -7.42 -20.87
CA ALA A 78 12.93 -6.72 -21.91
C ALA A 78 12.19 -6.67 -23.26
N GLU A 79 11.35 -7.66 -23.55
CA GLU A 79 10.51 -7.72 -24.75
C GLU A 79 9.19 -6.95 -24.57
N SER A 80 8.60 -7.00 -23.39
CA SER A 80 7.30 -6.40 -23.06
C SER A 80 7.47 -5.07 -22.30
N LYS A 81 8.42 -4.24 -22.75
CA LYS A 81 8.71 -2.95 -22.11
C LYS A 81 7.48 -2.06 -22.03
N ASP A 82 6.65 -2.02 -23.06
CA ASP A 82 5.48 -1.13 -23.10
C ASP A 82 4.45 -1.48 -22.04
N GLN A 83 4.16 -2.77 -21.82
CA GLN A 83 3.24 -3.23 -20.79
C GLN A 83 3.79 -2.99 -19.38
N VAL A 84 5.09 -3.21 -19.19
CA VAL A 84 5.77 -2.92 -17.92
C VAL A 84 5.77 -1.42 -17.66
N VAL A 85 6.03 -0.59 -18.68
CA VAL A 85 5.99 0.87 -18.58
C VAL A 85 4.58 1.34 -18.26
N GLU A 86 3.54 0.82 -18.92
CA GLU A 86 2.14 1.17 -18.65
C GLU A 86 1.74 0.87 -17.21
N ALA A 87 2.16 -0.28 -16.67
CA ALA A 87 1.91 -0.65 -15.27
C ALA A 87 2.69 0.23 -14.28
N LEU A 88 3.91 0.63 -14.62
CA LEU A 88 4.77 1.43 -13.74
C LEU A 88 4.51 2.94 -13.85
N TYR A 89 3.95 3.43 -14.97
CA TYR A 89 3.81 4.86 -15.24
C TYR A 89 3.04 5.61 -14.15
N PRO A 90 1.88 5.13 -13.64
CA PRO A 90 1.17 5.81 -12.56
C PRO A 90 2.00 5.90 -11.27
N ILE A 91 2.70 4.83 -10.91
CA ILE A 91 3.53 4.75 -9.70
C ILE A 91 4.72 5.69 -9.83
N MET A 92 5.41 5.66 -10.96
CA MET A 92 6.53 6.55 -11.28
C MET A 92 6.08 8.01 -11.30
N GLY A 93 4.90 8.30 -11.87
CA GLY A 93 4.33 9.64 -11.90
C GLY A 93 4.04 10.18 -10.50
N GLN A 94 3.43 9.38 -9.61
CA GLN A 94 3.23 9.74 -8.21
C GLN A 94 4.57 9.99 -7.49
N MET A 95 5.54 9.10 -7.67
CA MET A 95 6.87 9.27 -7.06
C MET A 95 7.59 10.54 -7.54
N ILE A 96 7.55 10.83 -8.84
CA ILE A 96 8.17 12.03 -9.42
C ILE A 96 7.48 13.29 -8.87
N LYS A 97 6.14 13.31 -8.84
CA LYS A 97 5.38 14.43 -8.25
C LYS A 97 5.77 14.67 -6.79
N LYS A 98 5.82 13.61 -5.99
CA LYS A 98 6.21 13.68 -4.58
C LYS A 98 7.64 14.22 -4.40
N TYR A 99 8.59 13.71 -5.19
CA TYR A 99 9.98 14.16 -5.16
C TYR A 99 10.10 15.65 -5.52
N ILE A 100 9.42 16.10 -6.57
CA ILE A 100 9.42 17.52 -6.98
C ILE A 100 8.82 18.40 -5.88
N ALA A 101 7.66 18.02 -5.33
CA ALA A 101 7.01 18.77 -4.26
C ALA A 101 7.93 18.91 -3.02
N GLN A 102 8.62 17.83 -2.64
CA GLN A 102 9.58 17.86 -1.53
C GLN A 102 10.77 18.80 -1.81
N GLU A 103 11.37 18.74 -2.99
CA GLU A 103 12.48 19.62 -3.35
C GLU A 103 12.07 21.10 -3.39
N ILE A 104 10.86 21.40 -3.90
CA ILE A 104 10.30 22.75 -3.87
C ILE A 104 10.08 23.21 -2.42
N LYS A 105 9.53 22.36 -1.54
CA LYS A 105 9.36 22.67 -0.11
C LYS A 105 10.70 23.04 0.54
N ILE A 106 11.74 22.22 0.36
CA ILE A 106 13.08 22.48 0.88
C ILE A 106 13.66 23.79 0.34
N LEU A 107 13.48 24.05 -0.96
CA LEU A 107 13.92 25.31 -1.57
C LEU A 107 13.20 26.51 -0.96
N SER A 108 11.88 26.43 -0.80
CA SER A 108 11.06 27.49 -0.20
C SER A 108 11.47 27.76 1.26
N GLU A 109 11.66 26.72 2.07
CA GLU A 109 12.16 26.84 3.44
C GLU A 109 13.53 27.55 3.51
N ARG A 110 14.46 27.21 2.60
CA ARG A 110 15.77 27.88 2.52
C ARG A 110 15.65 29.36 2.13
N ILE A 111 14.73 29.68 1.22
CA ILE A 111 14.46 31.07 0.83
C ILE A 111 13.92 31.84 2.05
N GLU A 112 12.95 31.28 2.78
CA GLU A 112 12.38 31.90 3.97
C GLU A 112 13.45 32.20 5.03
N GLN A 113 14.34 31.24 5.31
CA GLN A 113 15.45 31.42 6.25
C GLN A 113 16.45 32.50 5.83
N THR A 114 16.64 32.71 4.52
CA THR A 114 17.58 33.71 3.99
C THR A 114 16.94 35.10 3.83
N THR A 115 15.61 35.17 3.74
CA THR A 115 14.87 36.41 3.42
C THR A 115 14.54 37.25 4.66
N GLN A 116 14.84 36.78 5.88
CA GLN A 116 14.69 37.59 7.09
C GLN A 116 15.59 38.87 7.08
N ASP A 117 16.58 38.98 6.18
CA ASP A 117 17.51 40.12 6.13
C ASP A 117 17.65 40.86 4.78
N VAL A 118 16.91 40.53 3.70
CA VAL A 118 17.18 41.16 2.37
C VAL A 118 15.94 41.56 1.57
N PHE A 119 15.23 42.59 2.01
CA PHE A 119 14.33 43.36 1.13
C PHE A 119 15.14 44.28 0.21
N SER A 120 15.64 43.75 -0.91
CA SER A 120 16.20 44.56 -2.00
C SER A 120 15.17 44.77 -3.09
N VAL A 121 14.75 46.03 -3.26
CA VAL A 121 13.92 46.55 -4.36
C VAL A 121 14.46 46.15 -5.77
N GLN A 122 15.72 45.71 -5.85
CA GLN A 122 16.37 45.24 -7.08
C GLN A 122 15.86 43.85 -7.54
N THR A 123 15.35 43.00 -6.64
CA THR A 123 14.87 41.64 -6.97
C THR A 123 13.50 41.65 -7.67
N ILE A 124 12.62 42.57 -7.28
CA ILE A 124 11.28 42.75 -7.91
C ILE A 124 11.44 43.21 -9.36
N LYS A 125 12.39 44.12 -9.62
CA LYS A 125 12.69 44.63 -10.96
C LYS A 125 13.27 43.55 -11.88
N ARG A 126 13.91 42.52 -11.32
CA ARG A 126 14.45 41.36 -12.05
C ARG A 126 13.35 40.35 -12.40
N LYS A 127 12.39 40.09 -11.51
CA LYS A 127 11.23 39.19 -11.76
C LYS A 127 10.28 39.73 -12.84
N ILE A 128 10.02 41.04 -12.86
CA ILE A 128 9.18 41.64 -13.91
C ILE A 128 9.83 41.53 -15.30
N LYS A 129 11.17 41.57 -15.34
CA LYS A 129 11.94 41.48 -16.59
C LYS A 129 12.04 40.04 -17.13
N SER A 130 11.92 39.02 -16.27
CA SER A 130 11.94 37.60 -16.68
C SER A 130 10.57 37.08 -17.13
N MET A 131 9.46 37.62 -16.63
CA MET A 131 8.10 37.24 -17.09
C MET A 131 7.82 37.64 -18.55
N PHE A 132 8.55 38.59 -19.12
CA PHE A 132 8.34 39.05 -20.49
C PHE A 132 9.08 38.21 -21.55
N THR A 133 9.97 37.30 -21.13
CA THR A 133 10.83 36.53 -22.03
C THR A 133 10.54 35.04 -21.94
N GLY A 134 9.35 34.64 -22.42
CA GLY A 134 9.06 33.29 -22.93
C GLY A 134 9.18 32.14 -21.93
N VAL A 135 8.09 31.85 -21.24
CA VAL A 135 7.95 30.66 -20.40
C VAL A 135 7.28 29.54 -21.20
N LYS A 136 7.87 28.35 -21.20
CA LYS A 136 7.31 27.14 -21.83
C LYS A 136 6.25 26.49 -20.94
N GLU A 137 5.36 25.74 -21.56
CA GLU A 137 4.27 24.93 -20.95
C GLU A 137 4.75 24.03 -19.79
N GLU A 138 6.04 23.67 -19.78
CA GLU A 138 6.69 22.86 -18.74
C GLU A 138 6.82 23.59 -17.38
N GLU A 139 6.87 24.93 -17.35
CA GLU A 139 6.94 25.74 -16.11
C GLU A 139 5.56 25.89 -15.44
N LEU A 140 4.45 25.72 -16.18
CA LEU A 140 3.09 25.76 -15.64
C LEU A 140 2.77 24.55 -14.73
N ILE A 141 3.35 23.38 -15.03
CA ILE A 141 3.20 22.18 -14.19
C ILE A 141 3.93 22.36 -12.85
N ILE A 142 5.02 23.14 -12.84
CA ILE A 142 5.82 23.40 -11.64
C ILE A 142 5.13 24.45 -10.75
N SER A 143 4.46 25.45 -11.33
CA SER A 143 3.67 26.42 -10.55
C SER A 143 2.47 25.78 -9.85
N ASP A 144 1.75 24.87 -10.53
CA ASP A 144 0.58 24.19 -9.95
C ASP A 144 0.95 23.19 -8.84
N LEU A 145 2.16 22.63 -8.85
CA LEU A 145 2.68 21.76 -7.79
C LEU A 145 3.23 22.55 -6.59
N ALA A 146 3.54 23.83 -6.78
CA ALA A 146 4.20 24.67 -5.77
C ALA A 146 3.21 25.38 -4.86
N GLU A 147 2.07 25.85 -5.36
CA GLU A 147 1.14 26.62 -4.54
C GLU A 147 0.41 25.73 -3.54
N ALA A 148 0.49 26.10 -2.25
CA ALA A 148 -0.27 25.43 -1.22
C ALA A 148 -1.74 25.82 -1.33
N GLU A 149 -2.64 24.85 -1.38
CA GLU A 149 -4.07 25.08 -1.40
C GLU A 149 -4.74 24.41 -0.20
N LEU A 150 -5.64 25.14 0.47
CA LEU A 150 -6.46 24.59 1.55
C LEU A 150 -7.70 23.93 0.95
N GLU A 151 -7.66 22.62 0.81
CA GLU A 151 -8.67 21.87 0.08
C GLU A 151 -9.93 21.68 0.92
N GLN A 152 -9.73 21.31 2.19
CA GLN A 152 -10.81 20.98 3.11
C GLN A 152 -10.44 21.29 4.56
N VAL A 153 -11.45 21.62 5.36
CA VAL A 153 -11.34 21.81 6.81
C VAL A 153 -12.47 21.09 7.51
N PHE A 154 -12.13 20.35 8.56
CA PHE A 154 -13.07 19.66 9.43
C PHE A 154 -12.92 20.13 10.86
N ILE A 155 -14.04 20.36 11.54
CA ILE A 155 -14.09 20.57 12.98
C ILE A 155 -14.64 19.31 13.62
N ILE A 156 -13.80 18.62 14.40
CA ILE A 156 -14.11 17.30 14.95
C ILE A 156 -14.07 17.37 16.48
N GLU A 157 -15.12 16.88 17.13
CA GLU A 157 -15.22 16.83 18.59
C GLU A 157 -14.17 15.87 19.17
N LYS A 158 -13.50 16.31 20.23
CA LYS A 158 -12.50 15.49 20.93
C LYS A 158 -13.17 14.36 21.70
N GLY A 159 -12.60 13.16 21.60
CA GLY A 159 -13.06 11.97 22.31
C GLY A 159 -14.10 11.19 21.52
N SER A 160 -15.19 11.82 21.09
CA SER A 160 -16.24 11.15 20.31
C SER A 160 -15.88 10.95 18.84
N GLY A 161 -15.10 11.87 18.27
CA GLY A 161 -14.81 11.89 16.83
C GLY A 161 -15.98 12.36 15.98
N ILE A 162 -16.99 13.00 16.57
CA ILE A 162 -18.15 13.53 15.85
C ILE A 162 -17.73 14.75 15.02
N LEU A 163 -18.11 14.75 13.74
CA LEU A 163 -17.96 15.91 12.88
C LEU A 163 -18.96 17.01 13.26
N LEU A 164 -18.45 18.14 13.72
CA LEU A 164 -19.25 19.31 14.13
C LEU A 164 -19.56 20.23 12.95
N GLY A 165 -18.65 20.31 11.97
CA GLY A 165 -18.82 21.10 10.76
C GLY A 165 -17.63 20.96 9.82
N SER A 166 -17.84 21.31 8.55
CA SER A 166 -16.86 21.18 7.49
C SER A 166 -16.86 22.39 6.56
N TYR A 167 -15.74 22.60 5.88
CA TYR A 167 -15.57 23.46 4.72
C TYR A 167 -14.85 22.67 3.62
N GLN A 168 -15.32 22.78 2.39
CA GLN A 168 -14.72 22.08 1.24
C GLN A 168 -14.78 22.94 -0.02
N ILE A 169 -13.68 23.01 -0.76
CA ILE A 169 -13.61 23.64 -2.09
C ILE A 169 -14.07 22.66 -3.17
N LYS A 170 -13.70 21.39 -3.02
CA LYS A 170 -14.10 20.25 -3.86
C LYS A 170 -14.52 19.08 -2.98
N GLU A 171 -15.50 18.30 -3.43
CA GLU A 171 -15.96 17.08 -2.76
C GLU A 171 -14.97 15.94 -3.06
N THR A 172 -13.78 16.03 -2.47
CA THR A 172 -12.66 15.08 -2.70
C THR A 172 -12.61 13.95 -1.67
N LEU A 173 -13.24 14.14 -0.50
CA LEU A 173 -13.19 13.19 0.62
C LEU A 173 -14.56 13.13 1.32
N ASP A 174 -14.97 11.93 1.73
CA ASP A 174 -16.19 11.70 2.49
C ASP A 174 -16.03 12.15 3.95
N GLU A 175 -16.90 13.07 4.38
CA GLU A 175 -16.84 13.74 5.67
C GLU A 175 -16.90 12.78 6.87
N ASP A 176 -17.79 11.78 6.81
CA ASP A 176 -18.03 10.85 7.91
C ASP A 176 -16.89 9.82 8.01
N MET A 177 -16.38 9.37 6.86
CA MET A 177 -15.24 8.46 6.82
C MET A 177 -13.96 9.11 7.34
N ILE A 178 -13.70 10.37 6.98
CA ILE A 178 -12.51 11.09 7.45
C ILE A 178 -12.55 11.33 8.96
N SER A 179 -13.70 11.75 9.49
CA SER A 179 -13.82 12.00 10.93
C SER A 179 -13.52 10.75 11.76
N GLY A 180 -14.06 9.60 11.34
CA GLY A 180 -13.78 8.31 11.95
C GLY A 180 -12.30 7.90 11.85
N MET A 181 -11.72 8.03 10.66
CA MET A 181 -10.31 7.70 10.41
C MET A 181 -9.35 8.56 11.26
N LEU A 182 -9.51 9.88 11.23
CA LEU A 182 -8.65 10.81 11.97
C LEU A 182 -8.75 10.58 13.48
N THR A 183 -9.95 10.31 13.98
CA THR A 183 -10.16 9.99 15.40
C THR A 183 -9.43 8.71 15.79
N ALA A 184 -9.53 7.66 14.97
CA ALA A 184 -8.87 6.37 15.22
C ALA A 184 -7.34 6.50 15.19
N ILE A 185 -6.78 7.18 14.18
CA ILE A 185 -5.33 7.41 14.06
C ILE A 185 -4.84 8.22 15.27
N LYS A 186 -5.52 9.33 15.60
CA LYS A 186 -5.14 10.18 16.72
C LYS A 186 -5.17 9.43 18.05
N ALA A 187 -6.23 8.68 18.32
CA ALA A 187 -6.36 7.88 19.53
C ALA A 187 -5.27 6.81 19.63
N PHE A 188 -5.02 6.09 18.53
CA PHE A 188 -3.98 5.06 18.47
C PHE A 188 -2.58 5.62 18.74
N VAL A 189 -2.26 6.77 18.15
CA VAL A 189 -0.97 7.45 18.37
C VAL A 189 -0.85 7.92 19.82
N GLU A 190 -1.86 8.58 20.37
CA GLU A 190 -1.83 9.08 21.75
C GLU A 190 -1.69 7.94 22.78
N ASP A 191 -2.37 6.82 22.56
CA ASP A 191 -2.26 5.60 23.38
C ASP A 191 -0.87 4.95 23.28
N ALA A 192 -0.29 4.90 22.09
CA ALA A 192 1.02 4.31 21.85
C ALA A 192 2.15 5.08 22.56
N PHE A 193 2.08 6.41 22.57
CA PHE A 193 3.15 7.26 23.11
C PHE A 193 3.06 7.53 24.62
N LYS A 194 1.98 7.11 25.32
CA LYS A 194 1.78 7.16 26.80
C LYS A 194 2.17 8.49 27.49
N THR A 195 2.26 9.58 26.73
CA THR A 195 2.77 10.87 27.19
C THR A 195 1.70 11.90 26.90
N SER A 196 1.06 12.42 27.95
CA SER A 196 -0.11 13.31 27.89
C SER A 196 0.16 14.73 27.34
N THR A 197 1.36 14.98 26.80
CA THR A 197 1.79 16.32 26.35
C THR A 197 2.08 16.42 24.86
N ARG A 198 2.03 15.31 24.11
CA ARG A 198 2.24 15.32 22.66
C ARG A 198 0.94 14.96 21.95
N ASN A 199 0.48 15.86 21.09
CA ASN A 199 -0.65 15.61 20.19
C ASN A 199 -0.10 15.29 18.80
N LEU A 200 -0.81 14.46 18.05
CA LEU A 200 -0.56 14.30 16.61
C LEU A 200 -0.79 15.65 15.91
N GLN A 201 0.22 16.16 15.21
CA GLN A 201 0.22 17.49 14.58
C GLN A 201 -0.11 17.44 13.09
N SER A 202 0.48 16.50 12.34
CA SER A 202 0.15 16.33 10.92
C SER A 202 0.18 14.86 10.49
N ILE A 203 -0.48 14.58 9.38
CA ILE A 203 -0.51 13.27 8.71
C ILE A 203 -0.21 13.52 7.22
N GLU A 204 0.87 12.94 6.72
CA GLU A 204 1.20 12.96 5.30
C GLU A 204 0.49 11.82 4.56
N TYR A 205 -0.22 12.14 3.49
CA TYR A 205 -0.92 11.16 2.64
C TYR A 205 -0.75 11.52 1.15
N ASP A 206 0.08 10.76 0.45
CA ASP A 206 0.43 10.98 -0.97
C ASP A 206 0.94 12.41 -1.26
N LEU A 207 0.11 13.24 -1.89
CA LEU A 207 0.38 14.65 -2.23
C LEU A 207 -0.35 15.64 -1.30
N TYR A 208 -0.98 15.14 -0.25
CA TYR A 208 -1.71 15.91 0.74
C TYR A 208 -1.03 15.83 2.12
N GLU A 209 -1.12 16.92 2.87
CA GLU A 209 -0.79 16.96 4.29
C GLU A 209 -2.03 17.39 5.09
N ILE A 210 -2.42 16.58 6.07
CA ILE A 210 -3.53 16.88 6.97
C ILE A 210 -2.96 17.41 8.27
N HIS A 211 -3.18 18.70 8.55
CA HIS A 211 -2.74 19.37 9.77
C HIS A 211 -3.84 19.35 10.84
N LEU A 212 -3.48 18.99 12.06
CA LEU A 212 -4.38 18.78 13.20
C LEU A 212 -4.10 19.82 14.30
N HIS A 213 -4.95 20.83 14.41
CA HIS A 213 -4.85 21.85 15.46
C HIS A 213 -5.83 21.56 16.58
N SER A 214 -5.28 21.17 17.73
CA SER A 214 -6.03 20.76 18.90
C SER A 214 -6.49 21.93 19.78
N PHE A 215 -7.81 22.05 20.02
CA PHE A 215 -8.42 22.99 20.97
C PHE A 215 -9.01 22.26 22.19
N HIS A 216 -9.70 22.95 23.11
CA HIS A 216 -10.19 22.31 24.34
C HIS A 216 -11.26 21.22 24.08
N GLN A 217 -12.29 21.52 23.26
CA GLN A 217 -13.44 20.62 23.04
C GLN A 217 -13.40 19.90 21.68
N TYR A 218 -12.64 20.42 20.73
CA TYR A 218 -12.57 19.92 19.36
C TYR A 218 -11.16 20.12 18.82
N TYR A 219 -10.90 19.59 17.63
CA TYR A 219 -9.72 19.92 16.84
C TYR A 219 -10.14 20.29 15.43
N ILE A 220 -9.30 21.09 14.78
CA ILE A 220 -9.46 21.47 13.38
C ILE A 220 -8.50 20.62 12.56
N ALA A 221 -9.01 19.87 11.60
CA ALA A 221 -8.23 19.12 10.62
C ALA A 221 -8.26 19.85 9.28
N SER A 222 -7.11 20.28 8.77
CA SER A 222 -6.96 21.04 7.53
C SER A 222 -6.21 20.18 6.52
N ALA A 223 -6.86 19.78 5.43
CA ALA A 223 -6.23 19.04 4.33
C ALA A 223 -5.65 20.04 3.32
N ILE A 224 -4.35 19.92 3.05
CA ILE A 224 -3.60 20.86 2.24
C ILE A 224 -2.90 20.09 1.12
N SER A 225 -3.00 20.60 -0.10
CA SER A 225 -2.22 20.13 -1.26
C SER A 225 -1.10 21.12 -1.58
N GLY A 226 -0.11 20.69 -2.37
CA GLY A 226 0.99 21.55 -2.80
C GLY A 226 2.10 21.72 -1.74
N THR A 227 2.94 22.76 -1.88
CA THR A 227 4.10 22.92 -0.99
C THR A 227 3.79 23.76 0.24
N PHE A 228 3.65 23.07 1.37
CA PHE A 228 3.33 23.69 2.66
C PHE A 228 4.61 23.96 3.48
N THR A 229 4.99 25.24 3.60
CA THR A 229 6.17 25.70 4.35
C THR A 229 5.83 26.03 5.81
N GLU A 230 6.85 26.19 6.66
CA GLU A 230 6.68 26.56 8.07
C GLU A 230 5.96 27.92 8.24
N ASN A 231 6.21 28.90 7.36
CA ASN A 231 5.48 30.16 7.40
C ASN A 231 3.98 29.99 7.12
N LEU A 232 3.64 29.17 6.12
CA LEU A 232 2.24 28.84 5.83
C LEU A 232 1.58 28.07 6.96
N GLN A 233 2.31 27.16 7.62
CA GLN A 233 1.86 26.49 8.83
C GLN A 233 1.53 27.49 9.93
N ASN A 234 2.43 28.43 10.22
CA ASN A 234 2.20 29.47 11.22
C ASN A 234 0.97 30.36 10.87
N LYS A 235 0.82 30.75 9.59
CA LYS A 235 -0.37 31.48 9.13
C LYS A 235 -1.66 30.70 9.36
N LEU A 236 -1.65 29.39 9.08
CA LEU A 236 -2.81 28.52 9.29
C LEU A 236 -3.10 28.34 10.79
N GLU A 237 -2.07 28.15 11.62
CA GLU A 237 -2.19 28.08 13.08
C GLU A 237 -2.86 29.34 13.65
N ASP A 238 -2.36 30.53 13.26
CA ASP A 238 -2.92 31.81 13.67
C ASP A 238 -4.36 32.00 13.18
N HIS A 239 -4.67 31.58 11.96
CA HIS A 239 -6.02 31.64 11.42
C HIS A 239 -6.97 30.71 12.20
N ASN A 240 -6.57 29.45 12.40
CA ASN A 240 -7.33 28.46 13.15
C ASN A 240 -7.56 28.90 14.61
N LEU A 241 -6.60 29.59 15.22
CA LEU A 241 -6.76 30.19 16.55
C LEU A 241 -7.85 31.28 16.56
N LYS A 242 -7.84 32.20 15.59
CA LYS A 242 -8.88 33.24 15.45
C LYS A 242 -10.26 32.64 15.19
N VAL A 243 -10.34 31.63 14.32
CA VAL A 243 -11.56 30.86 14.07
C VAL A 243 -12.08 30.24 15.37
N SER A 244 -11.20 29.58 16.14
CA SER A 244 -11.58 28.96 17.41
C SER A 244 -12.10 29.95 18.46
N GLN A 245 -11.43 31.10 18.59
CA GLN A 245 -11.88 32.17 19.49
C GLN A 245 -13.30 32.65 19.14
N ASN A 246 -13.62 32.80 17.85
CA ASN A 246 -14.95 33.20 17.39
C ASN A 246 -16.00 32.10 17.61
N ILE A 247 -15.67 30.83 17.36
CA ILE A 247 -16.55 29.69 17.65
C ILE A 247 -16.93 29.67 19.12
N ASN A 248 -15.95 29.83 20.02
CA ASN A 248 -16.18 29.84 21.46
C ASN A 248 -16.99 31.06 21.91
N LYS A 249 -16.66 32.26 21.41
CA LYS A 249 -17.36 33.50 21.75
C LYS A 249 -18.84 33.46 21.35
N ASN A 250 -19.14 32.89 20.19
CA ASN A 250 -20.50 32.83 19.63
C ASN A 250 -21.24 31.53 19.96
N LYS A 251 -20.63 30.61 20.72
CA LYS A 251 -21.18 29.29 21.09
C LYS A 251 -21.70 28.49 19.88
N LEU A 252 -20.91 28.46 18.80
CA LEU A 252 -21.32 27.86 17.52
C LEU A 252 -21.30 26.33 17.51
N ILE A 253 -20.58 25.69 18.45
CA ILE A 253 -20.45 24.22 18.52
C ILE A 253 -21.80 23.51 18.60
N SER A 254 -22.76 24.08 19.33
CA SER A 254 -24.10 23.51 19.49
C SER A 254 -25.03 23.73 18.29
N LYS A 255 -24.56 24.45 17.25
CA LYS A 255 -25.40 24.94 16.15
C LYS A 255 -24.76 24.64 14.79
N ARG A 256 -24.94 23.41 14.32
CA ARG A 256 -24.30 22.88 13.09
C ARG A 256 -24.45 23.79 11.88
N GLU A 257 -25.66 24.27 11.58
CA GLU A 257 -25.90 25.13 10.41
C GLU A 257 -25.18 26.49 10.51
N GLU A 258 -25.23 27.13 11.69
CA GLU A 258 -24.53 28.41 11.92
C GLU A 258 -23.01 28.22 11.87
N LEU A 259 -22.50 27.11 12.39
CA LEU A 259 -21.10 26.75 12.33
C LEU A 259 -20.65 26.54 10.89
N GLN A 260 -21.41 25.81 10.08
CA GLN A 260 -21.04 25.53 8.69
C GLN A 260 -20.99 26.81 7.85
N GLN A 261 -21.98 27.70 7.99
CA GLN A 261 -21.96 29.01 7.32
C GLN A 261 -20.79 29.89 7.78
N PHE A 262 -20.45 29.83 9.07
CA PHE A 262 -19.29 30.53 9.60
C PHE A 262 -17.98 30.00 9.00
N LEU A 263 -17.81 28.68 8.92
CA LEU A 263 -16.60 28.06 8.36
C LEU A 263 -16.43 28.40 6.88
N ILE A 264 -17.51 28.32 6.09
CA ILE A 264 -17.50 28.74 4.69
C ILE A 264 -16.99 30.18 4.57
N LYS A 265 -17.52 31.10 5.37
CA LYS A 265 -17.09 32.50 5.35
C LYS A 265 -15.62 32.71 5.75
N GLN A 266 -15.12 31.98 6.75
CA GLN A 266 -13.75 32.17 7.24
C GLN A 266 -12.72 31.57 6.28
N TYR A 267 -12.95 30.35 5.78
CA TYR A 267 -11.97 29.64 4.98
C TYR A 267 -12.05 29.95 3.48
N SER A 268 -13.20 30.39 2.95
CA SER A 268 -13.26 30.90 1.57
C SER A 268 -12.47 32.19 1.33
N GLN A 269 -12.17 32.93 2.41
CA GLN A 269 -11.36 34.15 2.36
C GLN A 269 -9.90 33.89 2.74
N PHE A 270 -9.56 32.63 3.04
CA PHE A 270 -8.25 32.23 3.49
C PHE A 270 -7.47 31.62 2.33
N GLU A 271 -6.59 32.43 1.74
CA GLU A 271 -5.67 31.99 0.69
C GLU A 271 -4.33 31.63 1.31
N LEU A 272 -3.83 30.43 0.99
CA LEU A 272 -2.48 29.96 1.34
C LEU A 272 -1.42 30.43 0.32
N GLY A 273 -1.83 31.15 -0.73
CA GLY A 273 -0.97 31.77 -1.73
C GLY A 273 -0.34 33.10 -1.29
N ASN A 274 0.60 33.59 -2.11
CA ASN A 274 1.15 34.95 -2.01
C ASN A 274 0.24 35.98 -2.68
#